data_AF-A0A6L4YN16-F1
#
_entry.id   AF-A0A6L4YN16-F1
#
_cell.length_a   1.000
_cell.length_b   1.000
_cell.length_c   1.000
_cell.angle_alpha   90.00
_cell.angle_beta   90.00
_cell.angle_gamma   90.00
#
_symmetry.space_group_name_H-M   'P 1'
#
loop_
_entity.id
_entity.type
_entity.pdbx_description
1 polymer ?
#
loop_
_entity_poly.entity_id
_entity_poly.type
_entity_poly.pdbx_seq_one_letter_code
_entity_poly.pdbx_strand_id
1 'polypeptide(L)'
;MAAMNFTVAPAPTIAERGFTLIELAIVMFIVTLLLGGMLLPLSAQQDIRNFGDTQKRLTDARDALLGFAIANDRLPCPASAASNGLESPVGGGVCTNPHDGFFPAATLGLSPVDSQGYFLDGWSGETTSRVRYAISTANTSAFTTQSGMKNTGLTTLAPDLQICSTGVGMTNPGVPLTATCAANTSLATDAVAVVYSLGKNAGTAGAGTEENHNPNPSSTLVADRAFVNATQGSAFDDQMLWLSKSTLFNRMVAAGRLP
;
A
#
# COMPACT_ATOMS: atom_id res chain seq x y z
N MET A 1 -39.55 70.15 -65.78
CA MET A 1 -38.88 70.03 -64.47
C MET A 1 -39.93 69.61 -63.46
N ALA A 2 -39.98 68.31 -63.12
CA ALA A 2 -40.76 67.80 -61.99
C ALA A 2 -40.07 66.49 -61.57
N ALA A 3 -39.27 66.57 -60.51
CA ALA A 3 -38.55 65.43 -59.95
C ALA A 3 -39.50 64.65 -59.04
N MET A 4 -39.74 63.37 -59.35
CA MET A 4 -40.43 62.43 -58.45
C MET A 4 -39.38 61.71 -57.61
N ASN A 5 -39.35 62.03 -56.31
CA ASN A 5 -38.53 61.36 -55.31
C ASN A 5 -39.10 59.97 -55.02
N PHE A 6 -38.28 58.93 -55.21
CA PHE A 6 -38.55 57.58 -54.72
C PHE A 6 -38.22 57.50 -53.24
N THR A 7 -39.23 57.20 -52.42
CA THR A 7 -39.05 56.84 -51.00
C THR A 7 -38.80 55.34 -50.89
N VAL A 8 -37.64 54.97 -50.36
CA VAL A 8 -37.28 53.58 -50.04
C VAL A 8 -38.00 53.17 -48.75
N ALA A 9 -38.71 52.03 -48.78
CA ALA A 9 -39.34 51.46 -47.59
C ALA A 9 -38.27 50.83 -46.66
N PRO A 10 -38.38 51.00 -45.32
CA PRO A 10 -37.43 50.42 -44.39
C PRO A 10 -37.56 48.89 -44.30
N ALA A 11 -36.43 48.19 -44.19
CA ALA A 11 -36.36 46.75 -43.99
C ALA A 11 -36.91 46.35 -42.60
N PRO A 12 -37.59 45.19 -42.46
CA PRO A 12 -38.11 44.73 -41.18
C PRO A 12 -36.96 44.38 -40.22
N THR A 13 -36.98 44.97 -39.03
CA THR A 13 -36.09 44.61 -37.93
C THR A 13 -36.61 43.33 -37.26
N ILE A 14 -35.79 42.28 -37.25
CA ILE A 14 -36.06 41.09 -36.45
C ILE A 14 -35.85 41.51 -34.99
N ALA A 15 -36.92 41.53 -34.19
CA ALA A 15 -36.83 41.75 -32.76
C ALA A 15 -36.16 40.53 -32.12
N GLU A 16 -34.93 40.68 -31.64
CA GLU A 16 -34.29 39.67 -30.81
C GLU A 16 -35.08 39.56 -29.50
N ARG A 17 -35.75 38.42 -29.30
CA ARG A 17 -36.36 38.09 -28.01
C ARG A 17 -35.23 37.75 -27.04
N GLY A 18 -34.92 38.68 -26.14
CA GLY A 18 -33.99 38.44 -25.03
C GLY A 18 -34.49 37.33 -24.11
N PHE A 19 -33.57 36.60 -23.50
CA PHE A 19 -33.87 35.56 -22.50
C PHE A 19 -34.57 36.17 -21.27
N THR A 20 -35.59 35.47 -20.77
CA THR A 20 -36.28 35.91 -19.56
C THR A 20 -35.41 35.66 -18.32
N LEU A 21 -35.51 36.52 -17.29
CA LEU A 21 -34.78 36.33 -16.03
C LEU A 21 -35.13 34.97 -15.38
N ILE A 22 -36.35 34.47 -15.60
CA ILE A 22 -36.78 33.18 -15.06
C ILE A 22 -36.18 31.99 -15.81
N GLU A 23 -36.00 32.06 -17.14
CA GLU A 23 -35.28 31.02 -17.90
C GLU A 23 -33.83 30.91 -17.44
N LEU A 24 -33.15 32.06 -17.25
CA LEU A 24 -31.76 32.06 -16.75
C LEU A 24 -31.70 31.50 -15.32
N ALA A 25 -32.66 31.84 -14.46
CA ALA A 25 -32.72 31.29 -13.10
C ALA A 25 -32.94 29.77 -13.08
N ILE A 26 -33.82 29.24 -13.94
CA ILE A 26 -34.07 27.80 -14.07
C ILE A 26 -32.84 27.08 -14.63
N VAL A 27 -32.17 27.63 -15.65
CA VAL A 27 -30.94 27.05 -16.20
C VAL A 27 -29.85 26.97 -15.14
N MET A 28 -29.62 28.06 -14.39
CA MET A 28 -28.62 28.07 -13.31
C MET A 28 -28.98 27.07 -12.20
N PHE A 29 -30.27 26.94 -11.86
CA PHE A 29 -30.74 25.94 -10.89
C PHE A 29 -30.51 24.50 -11.36
N ILE A 30 -30.75 24.20 -12.63
CA ILE A 30 -30.48 22.86 -13.19
C ILE A 30 -28.97 22.59 -13.23
N VAL A 31 -28.15 23.57 -13.64
CA VAL A 31 -26.69 23.44 -13.69
C VAL A 31 -26.10 23.20 -12.30
N THR A 32 -26.58 23.89 -11.26
CA THR A 32 -26.10 23.68 -9.89
C THR A 32 -26.49 22.30 -9.36
N LEU A 33 -27.69 21.81 -9.66
CA LEU A 33 -28.11 20.45 -9.31
C LEU A 33 -27.26 19.38 -10.02
N LEU A 34 -26.97 19.57 -11.30
CA LEU A 34 -26.15 18.64 -12.08
C LEU A 34 -24.69 18.62 -11.59
N LEU A 35 -24.10 19.79 -11.32
CA LEU A 35 -22.74 19.89 -10.79
C LEU A 35 -22.66 19.34 -9.35
N GLY A 36 -23.66 19.61 -8.51
CA GLY A 36 -23.72 19.10 -7.13
C GLY A 36 -23.88 17.58 -7.06
N GLY A 37 -24.63 16.97 -7.98
CA GLY A 37 -24.83 15.52 -8.05
C GLY A 37 -23.59 14.73 -8.52
N MET A 38 -22.66 15.37 -9.24
CA MET A 38 -21.51 14.70 -9.85
C MET A 38 -20.24 14.68 -8.98
N LEU A 39 -20.18 15.47 -7.90
CA LEU A 39 -18.97 15.59 -7.07
C LEU A 39 -18.76 14.41 -6.11
N LEU A 40 -19.85 13.80 -5.60
CA LEU A 40 -19.77 12.65 -4.69
C LEU A 40 -19.20 11.36 -5.31
N PRO A 41 -19.50 10.95 -6.56
CA PRO A 41 -18.93 9.73 -7.13
C PRO A 41 -17.42 9.81 -7.40
N LEU A 42 -16.83 11.01 -7.51
CA LEU A 42 -15.42 11.15 -7.89
C LEU A 42 -14.47 10.70 -6.77
N SER A 43 -14.75 11.02 -5.52
CA SER A 43 -13.90 10.62 -4.39
C SER A 43 -13.91 9.11 -4.19
N ALA A 44 -15.09 8.48 -4.27
CA ALA A 44 -15.22 7.02 -4.19
C ALA A 44 -14.49 6.32 -5.35
N GLN A 45 -14.53 6.89 -6.57
CA GLN A 45 -13.77 6.36 -7.70
C GLN A 45 -12.25 6.47 -7.50
N GLN A 46 -11.77 7.56 -6.90
CA GLN A 46 -10.37 7.72 -6.53
C GLN A 46 -9.94 6.68 -5.49
N ASP A 47 -10.74 6.46 -4.46
CA ASP A 47 -10.45 5.45 -3.44
C ASP A 47 -10.34 4.04 -4.04
N ILE A 48 -11.27 3.66 -4.94
CA ILE A 48 -11.22 2.37 -5.66
C ILE A 48 -9.95 2.26 -6.50
N ARG A 49 -9.56 3.35 -7.19
CA ARG A 49 -8.33 3.38 -7.99
C ARG A 49 -7.09 3.22 -7.10
N ASN A 50 -7.00 3.98 -6.02
CA ASN A 50 -5.85 3.95 -5.10
C ASN A 50 -5.69 2.56 -4.48
N PHE A 51 -6.79 1.94 -4.06
CA PHE A 51 -6.80 0.57 -3.56
C PHE A 51 -6.26 -0.43 -4.60
N GLY A 52 -6.70 -0.31 -5.86
CA GLY A 52 -6.20 -1.12 -6.97
C GLY A 52 -4.72 -0.88 -7.28
N ASP A 53 -4.29 0.38 -7.29
CA ASP A 53 -2.90 0.77 -7.52
C ASP A 53 -1.98 0.24 -6.40
N THR A 54 -2.41 0.30 -5.14
CA THR A 54 -1.68 -0.30 -4.01
C THR A 54 -1.54 -1.81 -4.17
N GLN A 55 -2.61 -2.53 -4.49
CA GLN A 55 -2.55 -3.97 -4.68
C GLN A 55 -1.55 -4.38 -5.77
N LYS A 56 -1.50 -3.59 -6.86
CA LYS A 56 -0.50 -3.76 -7.91
C LYS A 56 0.91 -3.52 -7.39
N ARG A 57 1.14 -2.41 -6.67
CA ARG A 57 2.45 -2.08 -6.10
C ARG A 57 2.96 -3.13 -5.10
N LEU A 58 2.07 -3.70 -4.28
CA LEU A 58 2.42 -4.81 -3.38
C LEU A 58 2.82 -6.08 -4.14
N THR A 59 2.20 -6.32 -5.31
CA THR A 59 2.56 -7.43 -6.21
C THR A 59 3.94 -7.20 -6.83
N ASP A 60 4.20 -6.00 -7.37
CA ASP A 60 5.49 -5.62 -7.94
C ASP A 60 6.61 -5.71 -6.88
N ALA A 61 6.32 -5.29 -5.64
CA ALA A 61 7.21 -5.40 -4.49
C ALA A 61 7.57 -6.87 -4.18
N ARG A 62 6.59 -7.77 -4.13
CA ARG A 62 6.84 -9.22 -3.94
C ARG A 62 7.73 -9.79 -5.03
N ASP A 63 7.46 -9.44 -6.27
CA ASP A 63 8.20 -9.99 -7.41
C ASP A 63 9.64 -9.46 -7.42
N ALA A 64 9.87 -8.21 -7.00
CA ALA A 64 11.20 -7.65 -6.77
C ALA A 64 11.95 -8.36 -5.62
N LEU A 65 11.26 -8.69 -4.52
CA LEU A 65 11.85 -9.47 -3.41
C LEU A 65 12.33 -10.84 -3.89
N LEU A 66 11.52 -11.53 -4.71
CA LEU A 66 11.89 -12.83 -5.29
C LEU A 66 13.10 -12.70 -6.23
N GLY A 67 13.11 -11.67 -7.09
CA GLY A 67 14.25 -11.40 -7.97
C GLY A 67 15.54 -11.13 -7.20
N PHE A 68 15.45 -10.33 -6.13
CA PHE A 68 16.58 -10.05 -5.25
C PHE A 68 17.10 -11.30 -4.55
N ALA A 69 16.19 -12.16 -4.06
CA ALA A 69 16.55 -13.42 -3.43
C ALA A 69 17.34 -14.35 -4.37
N ILE A 70 16.91 -14.45 -5.62
CA ILE A 70 17.57 -15.25 -6.65
C ILE A 70 18.96 -14.68 -7.00
N ALA A 71 19.11 -13.35 -7.00
CA ALA A 71 20.38 -12.71 -7.32
C ALA A 71 21.41 -12.79 -6.18
N ASN A 72 20.96 -12.66 -4.93
CA ASN A 72 21.83 -12.43 -3.77
C ASN A 72 21.87 -13.58 -2.75
N ASP A 73 21.12 -14.66 -2.98
CA ASP A 73 20.97 -15.79 -2.05
C ASP A 73 20.42 -15.38 -0.67
N ARG A 74 19.67 -14.27 -0.62
CA ARG A 74 19.02 -13.70 0.58
C ARG A 74 17.96 -12.69 0.17
N LEU A 75 16.97 -12.46 1.04
CA LEU A 75 16.07 -11.32 0.95
C LEU A 75 16.75 -10.04 1.50
N PRO A 76 16.32 -8.84 1.07
CA PRO A 76 16.84 -7.60 1.61
C PRO A 76 16.33 -7.38 3.03
N CYS A 77 17.11 -6.68 3.85
CA CYS A 77 16.60 -6.17 5.13
C CYS A 77 15.63 -5.01 4.90
N PRO A 78 14.65 -4.79 5.79
CA PRO A 78 13.85 -3.58 5.76
C PRO A 78 14.69 -2.31 5.85
N ALA A 79 14.21 -1.26 5.20
CA ALA A 79 14.76 0.07 5.32
C ALA A 79 14.39 0.66 6.69
N SER A 80 15.35 1.28 7.36
CA SER A 80 15.11 2.07 8.57
C SER A 80 14.65 3.49 8.20
N ALA A 81 14.15 4.26 9.17
CA ALA A 81 13.72 5.64 8.97
C ALA A 81 14.83 6.60 8.51
N ALA A 82 16.10 6.21 8.65
CA ALA A 82 17.27 7.00 8.25
C ALA A 82 18.00 6.44 7.02
N SER A 83 17.51 5.33 6.44
CA SER A 83 18.20 4.61 5.36
C SER A 83 17.82 5.08 3.95
N ASN A 84 16.87 6.00 3.82
CA ASN A 84 16.43 6.59 2.54
C ASN A 84 16.06 5.52 1.50
N GLY A 85 15.30 4.52 1.93
CA GLY A 85 14.86 3.40 1.08
C GLY A 85 15.91 2.33 0.80
N LEU A 86 17.11 2.42 1.38
CA LEU A 86 18.10 1.34 1.33
C LEU A 86 17.84 0.30 2.43
N GLU A 87 18.16 -0.96 2.16
CA GLU A 87 18.11 -2.00 3.19
C GLU A 87 19.01 -1.66 4.39
N SER A 88 18.57 -2.06 5.60
CA SER A 88 19.28 -1.73 6.84
C SER A 88 19.49 -2.96 7.73
N PRO A 89 20.74 -3.44 7.92
CA PRO A 89 21.98 -2.92 7.33
C PRO A 89 22.17 -3.30 5.85
N VAL A 90 22.97 -2.51 5.14
CA VAL A 90 23.40 -2.80 3.76
C VAL A 90 24.22 -4.09 3.75
N GLY A 91 23.88 -5.03 2.85
CA GLY A 91 24.53 -6.33 2.78
C GLY A 91 23.81 -7.45 3.55
N GLY A 92 22.76 -7.11 4.31
CA GLY A 92 21.93 -8.07 5.04
C GLY A 92 22.52 -8.50 6.39
N GLY A 93 22.07 -9.64 6.90
CA GLY A 93 22.35 -10.12 8.25
C GLY A 93 21.20 -9.83 9.22
N VAL A 94 21.51 -9.44 10.45
CA VAL A 94 20.50 -9.06 11.45
C VAL A 94 19.97 -7.67 11.11
N CYS A 95 18.70 -7.58 10.71
CA CYS A 95 18.09 -6.32 10.30
C CYS A 95 17.88 -5.38 11.48
N THR A 96 17.96 -4.07 11.23
CA THR A 96 17.73 -3.03 12.25
C THR A 96 16.27 -2.97 12.69
N ASN A 97 15.35 -3.14 11.74
CA ASN A 97 13.91 -3.04 11.93
C ASN A 97 13.19 -4.20 11.23
N PRO A 98 13.31 -5.46 11.72
CA PRO A 98 12.82 -6.63 11.01
C PRO A 98 11.28 -6.69 10.91
N HIS A 99 10.55 -6.02 11.79
CA HIS A 99 9.10 -6.14 11.93
C HIS A 99 8.35 -4.83 11.63
N ASP A 100 9.01 -3.68 11.74
CA ASP A 100 8.44 -2.32 11.63
C ASP A 100 9.10 -1.45 10.55
N GLY A 101 9.95 -2.03 9.71
CA GLY A 101 10.70 -1.31 8.70
C GLY A 101 9.88 -0.88 7.47
N PHE A 102 10.53 -0.09 6.62
CA PHE A 102 10.01 0.33 5.33
C PHE A 102 10.48 -0.62 4.22
N PHE A 103 9.72 -0.68 3.12
CA PHE A 103 10.14 -1.43 1.94
C PHE A 103 11.40 -0.82 1.31
N PRO A 104 12.48 -1.60 1.07
CA PRO A 104 13.77 -1.09 0.63
C PRO A 104 13.79 -0.80 -0.88
N ALA A 105 13.00 0.19 -1.30
CA ALA A 105 12.78 0.55 -2.71
C ALA A 105 14.06 0.92 -3.45
N ALA A 106 14.95 1.67 -2.80
CA ALA A 106 16.20 2.11 -3.41
C ALA A 106 17.17 0.94 -3.62
N THR A 107 17.19 -0.04 -2.71
CA THR A 107 17.95 -1.29 -2.90
C THR A 107 17.40 -2.14 -4.05
N LEU A 108 16.08 -2.14 -4.23
CA LEU A 108 15.40 -2.95 -5.24
C LEU A 108 15.22 -2.23 -6.59
N GLY A 109 15.52 -0.94 -6.66
CA GLY A 109 15.33 -0.12 -7.86
C GLY A 109 13.86 0.06 -8.26
N LEU A 110 12.94 0.05 -7.30
CA LEU A 110 11.51 0.20 -7.55
C LEU A 110 11.04 1.66 -7.49
N SER A 111 9.97 1.95 -8.22
CA SER A 111 9.30 3.26 -8.27
C SER A 111 7.77 3.04 -8.30
N PRO A 112 6.96 4.01 -7.81
CA PRO A 112 7.35 5.35 -7.36
C PRO A 112 7.91 5.37 -5.94
N VAL A 113 8.79 6.34 -5.68
CA VAL A 113 9.34 6.64 -4.36
C VAL A 113 9.08 8.09 -3.98
N ASP A 114 9.09 8.40 -2.69
CA ASP A 114 9.08 9.78 -2.21
C ASP A 114 10.44 10.48 -2.42
N SER A 115 10.52 11.75 -2.01
CA SER A 115 11.75 12.55 -2.07
C SER A 115 12.92 11.97 -1.26
N GLN A 116 12.65 11.04 -0.34
CA GLN A 116 13.65 10.36 0.48
C GLN A 116 13.94 8.93 0.01
N GLY A 117 13.33 8.45 -1.08
CA GLY A 117 13.59 7.12 -1.64
C GLY A 117 12.73 5.98 -1.08
N TYR A 118 11.72 6.26 -0.25
CA TYR A 118 10.80 5.24 0.27
C TYR A 118 9.70 4.91 -0.72
N PHE A 119 9.36 3.62 -0.85
CA PHE A 119 8.33 3.15 -1.78
C PHE A 119 6.94 3.64 -1.36
N LEU A 120 6.20 4.21 -2.31
CA LEU A 120 4.86 4.75 -2.05
C LEU A 120 3.77 3.76 -2.44
N ASP A 121 2.67 3.75 -1.71
CA ASP A 121 1.42 3.07 -2.08
C ASP A 121 0.51 3.96 -2.94
N GLY A 122 -0.63 3.43 -3.38
CA GLY A 122 -1.60 4.12 -4.24
C GLY A 122 -2.23 5.38 -3.63
N TRP A 123 -2.08 5.61 -2.33
CA TRP A 123 -2.64 6.75 -1.63
C TRP A 123 -1.70 7.97 -1.70
N SER A 124 -2.29 9.16 -1.69
CA SER A 124 -1.54 10.42 -1.78
C SER A 124 -1.11 10.89 -0.38
N GLY A 125 0.09 10.53 0.04
CA GLY A 125 0.72 11.06 1.26
C GLY A 125 2.18 10.65 1.35
N GLU A 126 3.12 11.54 0.99
CA GLU A 126 4.54 11.17 0.82
C GLU A 126 5.13 10.39 2.02
N THR A 127 4.83 10.80 3.25
CA THR A 127 5.38 10.15 4.45
C THR A 127 4.47 9.07 5.05
N THR A 128 3.15 9.21 4.90
CA THR A 128 2.14 8.31 5.49
C THR A 128 1.85 7.10 4.62
N SER A 129 1.98 7.26 3.30
CA SER A 129 1.72 6.24 2.26
C SER A 129 2.97 5.42 1.92
N ARG A 130 3.93 5.34 2.86
CA ARG A 130 5.13 4.53 2.67
C ARG A 130 4.82 3.06 2.93
N VAL A 131 5.11 2.22 1.95
CA VAL A 131 4.93 0.77 2.07
C VAL A 131 5.89 0.22 3.13
N ARG A 132 5.33 -0.60 4.01
CA ARG A 132 6.02 -1.29 5.10
C ARG A 132 6.47 -2.67 4.67
N TYR A 133 7.52 -3.15 5.33
CA TYR A 133 8.08 -4.46 5.05
C TYR A 133 8.61 -5.10 6.33
N ALA A 134 8.21 -6.34 6.54
CA ALA A 134 8.66 -7.18 7.63
C ALA A 134 9.21 -8.50 7.10
N ILE A 135 10.17 -9.06 7.81
CA ILE A 135 10.84 -10.31 7.45
C ILE A 135 11.06 -11.19 8.68
N SER A 136 10.95 -12.50 8.48
CA SER A 136 11.23 -13.49 9.52
C SER A 136 12.68 -13.40 9.98
N THR A 137 12.86 -13.38 11.29
CA THR A 137 14.18 -13.42 11.95
C THR A 137 14.58 -14.84 12.36
N ALA A 138 13.77 -15.84 12.01
CA ALA A 138 13.99 -17.23 12.36
C ALA A 138 15.32 -17.78 11.82
N ASN A 139 15.78 -18.86 12.45
CA ASN A 139 17.07 -19.50 12.15
C ASN A 139 18.24 -18.49 12.16
N THR A 140 18.24 -17.55 13.10
CA THR A 140 19.30 -16.53 13.24
C THR A 140 19.37 -15.60 12.01
N SER A 141 18.21 -15.10 11.56
CA SER A 141 18.09 -14.24 10.37
C SER A 141 18.62 -14.91 9.08
N ALA A 142 18.35 -16.20 8.91
CA ALA A 142 18.81 -16.98 7.75
C ALA A 142 18.27 -16.43 6.41
N PHE A 143 17.09 -15.81 6.41
CA PHE A 143 16.46 -15.26 5.22
C PHE A 143 17.14 -14.00 4.70
N THR A 144 17.77 -13.22 5.57
CA THR A 144 18.43 -11.95 5.25
C THR A 144 19.95 -12.06 5.29
N THR A 145 20.49 -13.20 5.72
CA THR A 145 21.94 -13.48 5.69
C THR A 145 22.31 -14.13 4.37
N GLN A 146 23.39 -13.68 3.72
CA GLN A 146 23.85 -14.25 2.46
C GLN A 146 24.11 -15.75 2.59
N SER A 147 23.51 -16.56 1.70
CA SER A 147 23.54 -18.03 1.77
C SER A 147 22.98 -18.63 3.08
N GLY A 148 22.33 -17.84 3.93
CA GLY A 148 21.79 -18.30 5.22
C GLY A 148 20.78 -19.42 5.02
N MET A 149 19.81 -19.23 4.11
CA MET A 149 18.81 -20.25 3.76
C MET A 149 19.46 -21.58 3.31
N LYS A 150 20.52 -21.50 2.50
CA LYS A 150 21.25 -22.69 2.00
C LYS A 150 22.01 -23.40 3.12
N ASN A 151 22.69 -22.63 3.98
CA ASN A 151 23.47 -23.16 5.09
C ASN A 151 22.59 -23.78 6.19
N THR A 152 21.41 -23.19 6.43
CA THR A 152 20.40 -23.76 7.34
C THR A 152 19.84 -25.06 6.77
N GLY A 153 19.50 -25.08 5.48
CA GLY A 153 18.94 -26.24 4.80
C GLY A 153 17.40 -26.29 4.84
N LEU A 154 16.81 -26.87 3.80
CA LEU A 154 15.35 -26.78 3.54
C LEU A 154 14.47 -27.41 4.63
N THR A 155 15.00 -28.42 5.34
CA THR A 155 14.27 -29.17 6.38
C THR A 155 14.18 -28.41 7.71
N THR A 156 15.14 -27.54 8.00
CA THR A 156 15.24 -26.79 9.26
C THR A 156 14.86 -25.31 9.10
N LEU A 157 14.83 -24.81 7.87
CA LEU A 157 14.43 -23.45 7.54
C LEU A 157 12.93 -23.25 7.82
N ALA A 158 12.64 -22.51 8.88
CA ALA A 158 11.32 -22.39 9.47
C ALA A 158 10.99 -20.90 9.71
N PRO A 159 10.46 -20.21 8.68
CA PRO A 159 9.98 -18.83 8.85
C PRO A 159 8.83 -18.78 9.86
N ASP A 160 8.63 -17.63 10.51
CA ASP A 160 7.82 -17.53 11.72
C ASP A 160 6.84 -16.35 11.78
N LEU A 161 6.71 -15.57 10.70
CA LEU A 161 5.72 -14.48 10.69
C LEU A 161 4.29 -15.03 10.70
N GLN A 162 3.45 -14.44 11.53
CA GLN A 162 2.06 -14.80 11.75
C GLN A 162 1.16 -13.78 11.05
N ILE A 163 0.23 -14.25 10.23
CA ILE A 163 -0.80 -13.41 9.61
C ILE A 163 -2.13 -13.86 10.18
N CYS A 164 -2.83 -12.94 10.82
CA CYS A 164 -4.06 -13.19 11.56
C CYS A 164 -5.24 -12.50 10.88
N SER A 165 -6.42 -13.10 10.89
CA SER A 165 -7.64 -12.49 10.33
C SER A 165 -8.23 -11.40 11.22
N THR A 166 -7.74 -11.25 12.45
CA THR A 166 -8.14 -10.22 13.42
C THR A 166 -7.04 -10.04 14.47
N GLY A 167 -6.96 -8.84 15.04
CA GLY A 167 -6.10 -8.56 16.20
C GLY A 167 -6.73 -8.96 17.55
N VAL A 168 -8.02 -9.32 17.56
CA VAL A 168 -8.74 -9.66 18.79
C VAL A 168 -8.21 -10.98 19.36
N GLY A 169 -7.83 -10.95 20.64
CA GLY A 169 -7.39 -12.14 21.37
C GLY A 169 -6.01 -12.68 20.95
N MET A 170 -5.19 -11.88 20.24
CA MET A 170 -3.81 -12.28 19.96
C MET A 170 -3.04 -12.53 21.26
N THR A 171 -2.17 -13.53 21.19
CA THR A 171 -1.35 -13.94 22.33
C THR A 171 -0.01 -13.22 22.28
N ASN A 172 0.41 -12.64 23.40
CA ASN A 172 1.66 -11.89 23.56
C ASN A 172 1.89 -10.77 22.51
N PRO A 173 0.90 -9.88 22.24
CA PRO A 173 1.15 -8.73 21.38
C PRO A 173 2.27 -7.88 21.98
N GLY A 174 3.19 -7.42 21.13
CA GLY A 174 4.37 -6.66 21.55
C GLY A 174 5.56 -7.50 22.00
N VAL A 175 5.51 -8.83 21.87
CA VAL A 175 6.62 -9.73 22.23
C VAL A 175 7.20 -10.36 20.95
N PRO A 176 8.38 -9.91 20.48
CA PRO A 176 8.83 -10.14 19.10
C PRO A 176 8.78 -11.59 18.59
N LEU A 177 9.16 -12.55 19.45
CA LEU A 177 9.33 -13.95 19.07
C LEU A 177 8.19 -14.87 19.52
N THR A 178 7.18 -14.35 20.25
CA THR A 178 6.08 -15.17 20.77
C THR A 178 4.69 -14.63 20.47
N ALA A 179 4.59 -13.45 19.84
CA ALA A 179 3.33 -12.96 19.30
C ALA A 179 2.74 -13.98 18.31
N THR A 180 1.45 -14.29 18.46
CA THR A 180 0.74 -15.24 17.60
C THR A 180 -0.76 -14.96 17.54
N CYS A 181 -1.36 -15.40 16.44
CA CYS A 181 -2.81 -15.33 16.23
C CYS A 181 -3.57 -16.05 17.35
N ALA A 182 -4.79 -15.58 17.60
CA ALA A 182 -5.75 -16.32 18.40
C ALA A 182 -6.08 -17.68 17.76
N ALA A 183 -6.67 -18.59 18.55
CA ALA A 183 -7.10 -19.89 18.05
C ALA A 183 -8.08 -19.72 16.87
N ASN A 184 -7.82 -20.44 15.77
CA ASN A 184 -8.61 -20.44 14.54
C ASN A 184 -8.68 -19.08 13.81
N THR A 185 -7.77 -18.15 14.08
CA THR A 185 -7.70 -16.87 13.34
C THR A 185 -6.43 -16.71 12.51
N SER A 186 -5.62 -17.77 12.36
CA SER A 186 -4.42 -17.73 11.52
C SER A 186 -4.76 -17.91 10.04
N LEU A 187 -4.29 -16.97 9.23
CA LEU A 187 -4.27 -17.04 7.76
C LEU A 187 -2.93 -17.58 7.25
N ALA A 188 -1.84 -17.33 7.97
CA ALA A 188 -0.54 -17.96 7.75
C ALA A 188 0.25 -18.00 9.07
N THR A 189 1.03 -19.07 9.28
CA THR A 189 1.87 -19.27 10.47
C THR A 189 3.36 -19.31 10.16
N ASP A 190 3.73 -19.35 8.88
CA ASP A 190 5.09 -19.54 8.39
C ASP A 190 5.37 -18.62 7.19
N ALA A 191 4.86 -17.40 7.23
CA ALA A 191 5.19 -16.42 6.21
C ALA A 191 6.66 -15.98 6.36
N VAL A 192 7.34 -15.84 5.22
CA VAL A 192 8.75 -15.43 5.20
C VAL A 192 8.86 -13.91 5.33
N ALA A 193 8.01 -13.19 4.62
CA ALA A 193 8.02 -11.74 4.60
C ALA A 193 6.61 -11.19 4.38
N VAL A 194 6.35 -10.00 4.88
CA VAL A 194 5.07 -9.27 4.71
C VAL A 194 5.38 -7.91 4.14
N VAL A 195 4.68 -7.53 3.07
CA VAL A 195 4.71 -6.18 2.50
C VAL A 195 3.31 -5.62 2.64
N TYR A 196 3.16 -4.43 3.23
CA TYR A 196 1.85 -3.87 3.52
C TYR A 196 1.79 -2.34 3.40
N SER A 197 0.61 -1.83 3.09
CA SER A 197 0.24 -0.42 3.08
C SER A 197 -0.70 -0.18 4.25
N LEU A 198 -0.56 1.00 4.87
CA LEU A 198 -1.40 1.46 5.97
C LEU A 198 -2.70 2.15 5.50
N GLY A 199 -3.04 1.97 4.23
CA GLY A 199 -4.28 2.50 3.66
C GLY A 199 -4.37 4.03 3.64
N LYS A 200 -5.61 4.52 3.50
CA LYS A 200 -5.97 5.94 3.49
C LYS A 200 -5.89 6.54 4.90
N ASN A 201 -6.15 5.73 5.92
CA ASN A 201 -6.22 6.19 7.31
C ASN A 201 -4.84 6.35 8.00
N ALA A 202 -3.74 5.98 7.32
CA ALA A 202 -2.37 6.00 7.84
C ALA A 202 -1.98 7.32 8.54
N GLY A 203 -2.43 8.46 8.01
CA GLY A 203 -2.15 9.79 8.58
C GLY A 203 -3.01 10.17 9.80
N THR A 204 -4.06 9.41 10.07
CA THR A 204 -4.99 9.62 11.19
C THR A 204 -4.85 8.60 12.32
N ALA A 205 -3.89 7.66 12.19
CA ALA A 205 -3.68 6.55 13.11
C ALA A 205 -4.98 5.80 13.37
N GLY A 206 -5.42 5.00 12.38
CA GLY A 206 -6.71 4.30 12.37
C GLY A 206 -7.13 3.75 13.75
N ALA A 207 -8.43 3.79 14.02
CA ALA A 207 -8.96 3.40 15.32
C ALA A 207 -9.46 1.95 15.28
N GLY A 208 -8.83 1.06 16.03
CA GLY A 208 -9.33 -0.31 16.17
C GLY A 208 -8.32 -1.29 16.72
N THR A 209 -8.81 -2.48 17.06
CA THR A 209 -7.96 -3.61 17.45
C THR A 209 -7.07 -4.08 16.30
N GLU A 210 -7.53 -3.97 15.07
CA GLU A 210 -6.84 -4.39 13.86
C GLU A 210 -5.69 -3.41 13.53
N GLU A 211 -5.99 -2.11 13.44
CA GLU A 211 -5.03 -1.01 13.22
C GLU A 211 -3.91 -0.95 14.26
N ASN A 212 -4.16 -1.43 15.49
CA ASN A 212 -3.10 -1.47 16.50
C ASN A 212 -1.95 -2.42 16.16
N HIS A 213 -2.15 -3.33 15.21
CA HIS A 213 -1.14 -4.30 14.78
C HIS A 213 -0.49 -3.95 13.44
N ASN A 214 -1.01 -2.93 12.75
CA ASN A 214 -0.50 -2.40 11.50
C ASN A 214 -0.65 -0.86 11.55
N PRO A 215 0.41 -0.08 11.81
CA PRO A 215 1.82 -0.44 11.86
C PRO A 215 2.14 -1.36 13.04
N ASN A 216 3.07 -2.30 12.86
CA ASN A 216 3.43 -3.28 13.89
C ASN A 216 4.50 -2.71 14.88
N PRO A 217 4.12 -2.31 16.10
CA PRO A 217 2.78 -2.10 16.62
C PRO A 217 2.48 -0.60 16.75
N SER A 218 1.23 -0.29 17.07
CA SER A 218 0.84 1.07 17.44
C SER A 218 1.43 1.47 18.81
N SER A 219 2.28 2.51 18.78
CA SER A 219 2.79 3.47 19.79
C SER A 219 3.32 3.03 21.18
N THR A 220 2.92 1.88 21.76
CA THR A 220 3.38 1.49 23.12
C THR A 220 4.02 0.11 23.22
N LEU A 221 3.83 -0.71 22.19
CA LEU A 221 4.37 -2.07 22.16
C LEU A 221 5.66 -2.12 21.33
N VAL A 222 6.41 -3.22 21.46
CA VAL A 222 7.58 -3.49 20.63
C VAL A 222 7.15 -4.24 19.36
N ALA A 223 7.77 -3.94 18.22
CA ALA A 223 7.45 -4.61 16.96
C ALA A 223 7.61 -6.12 17.05
N ASP A 224 6.62 -6.84 16.54
CA ASP A 224 6.55 -8.28 16.68
C ASP A 224 6.30 -9.02 15.36
N ARG A 225 6.22 -10.34 15.42
CA ARG A 225 6.07 -11.19 14.23
C ARG A 225 4.63 -11.37 13.76
N ALA A 226 3.63 -10.76 14.42
CA ALA A 226 2.21 -10.97 14.13
C ALA A 226 1.56 -9.75 13.45
N PHE A 227 0.90 -10.00 12.32
CA PHE A 227 0.27 -8.99 11.47
C PHE A 227 -1.20 -9.32 11.26
N VAL A 228 -2.03 -8.30 10.99
CA VAL A 228 -3.48 -8.49 10.82
C VAL A 228 -3.90 -8.23 9.38
N ASN A 229 -4.58 -9.18 8.75
CA ASN A 229 -5.29 -8.99 7.49
C ASN A 229 -6.79 -9.21 7.72
N ALA A 230 -7.48 -8.15 8.12
CA ALA A 230 -8.91 -8.18 8.41
C ALA A 230 -9.76 -7.74 7.22
N THR A 231 -11.08 -7.89 7.37
CA THR A 231 -12.03 -7.38 6.36
C THR A 231 -11.96 -5.86 6.30
N GLN A 232 -11.86 -5.34 5.08
CA GLN A 232 -11.76 -3.91 4.81
C GLN A 232 -13.01 -3.16 5.28
N GLY A 233 -12.83 -1.98 5.86
CA GLY A 233 -13.92 -1.14 6.35
C GLY A 233 -13.43 0.27 6.67
N SER A 234 -14.30 1.09 7.25
CA SER A 234 -13.94 2.47 7.61
C SER A 234 -12.89 2.56 8.71
N ALA A 235 -12.74 1.51 9.51
CA ALA A 235 -11.81 1.43 10.62
C ALA A 235 -10.50 0.71 10.26
N PHE A 236 -10.50 -0.12 9.21
CA PHE A 236 -9.35 -0.91 8.79
C PHE A 236 -9.28 -0.94 7.27
N ASP A 237 -8.27 -0.29 6.70
CA ASP A 237 -8.09 -0.17 5.25
C ASP A 237 -6.68 -0.56 4.77
N ASP A 238 -5.93 -1.23 5.65
CA ASP A 238 -4.61 -1.77 5.33
C ASP A 238 -4.71 -2.86 4.28
N GLN A 239 -3.77 -2.82 3.34
CA GLN A 239 -3.62 -3.84 2.32
C GLN A 239 -2.29 -4.54 2.54
N MET A 240 -2.29 -5.87 2.54
CA MET A 240 -1.04 -6.62 2.67
C MET A 240 -0.95 -7.78 1.72
N LEU A 241 0.30 -8.13 1.44
CA LEU A 241 0.68 -9.34 0.76
C LEU A 241 1.84 -9.98 1.52
N TRP A 242 1.77 -11.28 1.73
CA TRP A 242 2.87 -12.03 2.33
C TRP A 242 3.50 -13.01 1.33
N LEU A 243 4.80 -13.20 1.49
CA LEU A 243 5.57 -14.20 0.77
C LEU A 243 5.54 -15.52 1.56
N SER A 244 4.88 -16.53 1.01
CA SER A 244 4.85 -17.86 1.61
C SER A 244 6.20 -18.57 1.47
N LYS A 245 6.49 -19.44 2.45
CA LYS A 245 7.61 -20.39 2.40
C LYS A 245 7.65 -21.17 1.09
N SER A 246 6.50 -21.72 0.68
CA SER A 246 6.35 -22.54 -0.53
C SER A 246 6.73 -21.78 -1.80
N THR A 247 6.27 -20.53 -1.93
CA THR A 247 6.56 -19.70 -3.11
C THR A 247 8.05 -19.37 -3.18
N LEU A 248 8.64 -18.91 -2.08
CA LEU A 248 10.06 -18.58 -2.05
C LEU A 248 10.91 -19.81 -2.38
N PHE A 249 10.62 -20.95 -1.76
CA PHE A 249 11.43 -22.16 -1.92
C PHE A 249 11.35 -22.68 -3.35
N ASN A 250 10.14 -22.72 -3.94
CA ASN A 250 9.97 -23.13 -5.32
C ASN A 250 10.80 -22.26 -6.28
N ARG A 251 10.78 -20.93 -6.10
CA ARG A 251 11.55 -19.99 -6.94
C ARG A 251 13.05 -20.15 -6.75
N MET A 252 13.50 -20.32 -5.51
CA MET A 252 14.93 -20.47 -5.19
C MET A 252 15.52 -21.80 -5.65
N VAL A 253 14.77 -22.91 -5.52
CA VAL A 253 15.16 -24.23 -6.05
C VAL A 253 15.18 -24.21 -7.58
N ALA A 254 14.16 -23.65 -8.23
CA ALA A 254 14.12 -23.52 -9.68
C ALA A 254 15.30 -22.70 -10.24
N ALA A 255 15.82 -21.75 -9.46
CA ALA A 255 17.00 -20.97 -9.78
C ALA A 255 18.34 -21.63 -9.36
N GLY A 256 18.31 -22.85 -8.80
CA GLY A 256 19.51 -23.56 -8.34
C GLY A 256 20.20 -22.93 -7.11
N ARG A 257 19.50 -22.07 -6.37
CA ARG A 257 20.04 -21.40 -5.17
C ARG A 257 19.88 -22.21 -3.91
N LEU A 258 18.84 -23.04 -3.85
CA LEU A 258 18.64 -24.03 -2.80
C LEU A 258 18.79 -25.44 -3.37
N PRO A 259 19.39 -26.38 -2.60
CA PRO A 259 19.57 -27.77 -3.02
C PRO A 259 18.23 -28.52 -3.11
#